data_AF-A0A962WKV2-F1
#
_entry.id   AF-A0A962WKV2-F1
#
_cell.length_a   1.000
_cell.length_b   1.000
_cell.length_c   1.000
_cell.angle_alpha   90.00
_cell.angle_beta   90.00
_cell.angle_gamma   90.00
#
_symmetry.space_group_name_H-M   'P 1'
#
loop_
_entity.id
_entity.type
_entity.pdbx_description
1 polymer ?
#
loop_
_entity_poly.entity_id
_entity_poly.type
_entity_poly.pdbx_seq_one_letter_code
_entity_poly.pdbx_strand_id
1 'polypeptide(L)'
;FTSPIRRYADLLLHRAIRARLRQQRVATLMQGERLTEVGKHVSMTERRADEATRDALSWLKCEFMLDKVGRTYRGTVSAVTSFGLFVTLDELYVDGLVHVSSLGQEYFHFDPASHTLEGRGSGRRYALADRLDVRVLRVDLDERKIDFELTGEEAASGTGKRSRGRSNDEREQRRRRSGSGRGRRNR
;
A
#
# COMPACT_ATOMS: atom_id res chain seq x y z
N PHE A 1 -4.70 5.21 29.12
CA PHE A 1 -5.20 5.87 30.35
C PHE A 1 -5.97 7.18 30.07
N THR A 2 -5.65 7.93 29.02
CA THR A 2 -6.04 9.35 28.86
C THR A 2 -7.39 9.61 28.20
N SER A 3 -8.21 8.59 27.89
CA SER A 3 -9.47 8.78 27.17
C SER A 3 -10.66 7.98 27.73
N PRO A 4 -10.96 8.07 29.04
CA PRO A 4 -12.03 7.29 29.69
C PRO A 4 -13.44 7.59 29.17
N ILE A 5 -13.67 8.75 28.55
CA ILE A 5 -14.97 9.12 27.95
C ILE A 5 -15.27 8.27 26.71
N ARG A 6 -14.25 7.89 25.93
CA ARG A 6 -14.40 7.22 24.62
C ARG A 6 -13.79 5.83 24.55
N ARG A 7 -13.09 5.37 25.60
CA ARG A 7 -12.53 4.00 25.69
C ARG A 7 -12.85 3.38 27.03
N TYR A 8 -13.63 2.30 27.02
CA TYR A 8 -14.03 1.61 28.24
C TYR A 8 -12.84 1.03 29.03
N ALA A 9 -11.80 0.57 28.33
CA ALA A 9 -10.56 0.11 28.95
C ALA A 9 -9.87 1.18 29.81
N ASP A 10 -9.90 2.45 29.36
CA ASP A 10 -9.35 3.56 30.16
C ASP A 10 -10.18 3.79 31.42
N LEU A 11 -11.51 3.78 31.30
CA LEU A 11 -12.42 3.95 32.44
C LEU A 11 -12.23 2.85 33.49
N LEU A 12 -12.01 1.62 33.05
CA LEU A 12 -11.64 0.50 33.90
C LEU A 12 -10.30 0.79 34.63
N LEU A 13 -9.25 1.16 33.90
CA LEU A 13 -7.96 1.50 34.49
C LEU A 13 -8.07 2.62 35.54
N HIS A 14 -8.86 3.68 35.28
CA HIS A 14 -9.14 4.75 36.24
C HIS A 14 -9.83 4.24 37.51
N ARG A 15 -10.82 3.33 37.39
CA ARG A 15 -11.49 2.70 38.54
C ARG A 15 -10.51 1.86 39.37
N ALA A 16 -9.62 1.11 38.73
CA ALA A 16 -8.62 0.29 39.41
C ALA A 16 -7.62 1.15 40.18
N ILE A 17 -7.09 2.21 39.57
CA ILE A 17 -6.16 3.15 40.21
C ILE A 17 -6.83 3.84 41.41
N ARG A 18 -8.06 4.32 41.26
CA ARG A 18 -8.82 4.95 42.35
C ARG A 18 -9.04 3.99 43.53
N ALA A 19 -9.40 2.75 43.26
CA ALA A 19 -9.59 1.73 44.30
C ALA A 19 -8.28 1.46 45.04
N ARG A 20 -7.15 1.33 44.32
CA ARG A 20 -5.84 1.10 44.92
C ARG A 20 -5.37 2.27 45.79
N LEU A 21 -5.53 3.51 45.33
CA LEU A 21 -5.18 4.71 46.10
C LEU A 21 -6.01 4.84 47.38
N ARG A 22 -7.27 4.41 47.36
CA ARG A 22 -8.17 4.41 48.52
C ARG A 22 -8.07 3.15 49.38
N GLN A 23 -7.15 2.24 49.08
CA GLN A 23 -7.02 0.93 49.74
C GLN A 23 -8.33 0.12 49.76
N GLN A 24 -9.19 0.32 48.77
CA GLN A 24 -10.45 -0.40 48.60
C GLN A 24 -10.25 -1.65 47.75
N ARG A 25 -11.13 -2.64 47.91
CA ARG A 25 -11.15 -3.81 47.00
C ARG A 25 -11.47 -3.34 45.59
N VAL A 26 -10.66 -3.77 44.63
CA VAL A 26 -10.92 -3.52 43.21
C VAL A 26 -12.21 -4.27 42.83
N ALA A 27 -13.09 -3.59 42.09
CA ALA A 27 -14.38 -4.13 41.67
C ALA A 27 -14.22 -5.53 41.05
N THR A 28 -15.18 -6.42 41.32
CA THR A 28 -15.11 -7.84 40.94
C THR A 28 -15.06 -8.07 39.42
N LEU A 29 -15.37 -7.05 38.61
CA LEU A 29 -15.18 -7.03 37.15
C LEU A 29 -13.70 -7.02 36.72
N MET A 30 -12.78 -6.76 37.65
CA MET A 30 -11.34 -6.58 37.41
C MET A 30 -10.50 -7.74 37.96
N GLN A 31 -11.10 -8.92 38.07
CA GLN A 31 -10.48 -10.09 38.70
C GLN A 31 -10.56 -11.28 37.76
N GLY A 32 -9.44 -12.01 37.65
CA GLY A 32 -9.34 -13.30 36.98
C GLY A 32 -9.93 -13.33 35.57
N GLU A 33 -10.77 -14.32 35.31
CA GLU A 33 -11.37 -14.61 34.00
C GLU A 33 -12.24 -13.49 33.45
N ARG A 34 -12.96 -12.76 34.32
CA ARG A 34 -13.86 -11.68 33.89
C ARG A 34 -13.11 -10.50 33.26
N LEU A 35 -11.91 -10.21 33.74
CA LEU A 35 -11.09 -9.16 33.12
C LEU A 35 -10.66 -9.59 31.70
N THR A 36 -10.36 -10.87 31.51
CA THR A 36 -10.03 -11.45 30.19
C THR A 36 -11.23 -11.39 29.24
N GLU A 37 -12.43 -11.73 29.71
CA GLU A 37 -13.67 -11.61 28.91
C GLU A 37 -13.94 -10.16 28.51
N VAL A 38 -13.83 -9.22 29.44
CA VAL A 38 -13.98 -7.79 29.16
C VAL A 38 -12.93 -7.31 28.17
N GLY A 39 -11.68 -7.79 28.28
CA GLY A 39 -10.63 -7.52 27.30
C GLY A 39 -11.02 -7.96 25.89
N LYS A 40 -11.49 -9.21 25.75
CA LYS A 40 -11.99 -9.75 24.47
C LYS A 40 -13.15 -8.91 23.91
N HIS A 41 -14.11 -8.55 24.76
CA HIS A 41 -15.26 -7.75 24.37
C HIS A 41 -14.88 -6.36 23.88
N VAL A 42 -13.98 -5.67 24.59
CA VAL A 42 -13.50 -4.34 24.20
C VAL A 42 -12.76 -4.41 22.86
N SER A 43 -11.86 -5.37 22.67
CA SER A 43 -11.15 -5.54 21.40
C SER A 43 -12.08 -5.89 20.24
N MET A 44 -13.11 -6.72 20.47
CA MET A 44 -14.13 -7.01 19.46
C MET A 44 -14.93 -5.76 19.09
N THR A 45 -15.34 -4.97 20.08
CA THR A 45 -16.14 -3.77 19.86
C THR A 45 -15.34 -2.68 19.15
N GLU A 46 -14.03 -2.56 19.44
CA GLU A 46 -13.13 -1.65 18.74
C GLU A 46 -13.03 -1.99 17.26
N ARG A 47 -12.73 -3.25 16.91
CA ARG A 47 -12.71 -3.69 15.49
C ARG A 47 -14.04 -3.44 14.79
N ARG A 48 -15.16 -3.76 15.44
CA ARG A 48 -16.50 -3.54 14.90
C ARG A 48 -16.78 -2.05 14.63
N ALA A 49 -16.36 -1.16 15.53
CA ALA A 49 -16.53 0.29 15.36
C ALA A 49 -15.68 0.82 14.20
N ASP A 50 -14.44 0.33 14.07
CA ASP A 50 -13.56 0.68 12.96
C ASP A 50 -14.11 0.19 11.61
N GLU A 51 -14.60 -1.05 11.55
CA GLU A 51 -15.26 -1.63 10.37
C GLU A 51 -16.47 -0.80 9.95
N ALA A 52 -17.37 -0.47 10.88
CA ALA A 52 -18.53 0.37 10.59
C ALA A 52 -18.13 1.77 10.09
N THR A 53 -17.05 2.35 10.63
CA THR A 53 -16.54 3.65 10.20
C THR A 53 -15.96 3.58 8.80
N ARG A 54 -15.18 2.53 8.49
CA ARG A 54 -14.65 2.30 7.13
C ARG A 54 -15.78 2.12 6.13
N ASP A 55 -16.80 1.34 6.47
CA ASP A 55 -17.97 1.12 5.63
C ASP A 55 -18.71 2.41 5.28
N ALA A 56 -18.95 3.26 6.27
CA ALA A 56 -19.58 4.56 6.06
C ALA A 56 -18.71 5.48 5.18
N LEU A 57 -17.39 5.50 5.41
CA LEU A 57 -16.45 6.27 4.60
C LEU A 57 -16.38 5.75 3.15
N SER A 58 -16.36 4.44 2.95
CA SER A 58 -16.37 3.85 1.60
C SER A 58 -17.63 4.23 0.84
N TRP A 59 -18.79 4.20 1.50
CA TRP A 59 -20.04 4.65 0.89
C TRP A 59 -20.00 6.15 0.51
N LEU A 60 -19.57 7.01 1.43
CA LEU A 60 -19.42 8.46 1.17
C LEU A 60 -18.41 8.76 0.05
N LYS A 61 -17.32 7.99 -0.02
CA LYS A 61 -16.33 8.09 -1.10
C LYS A 61 -16.95 7.69 -2.45
N CYS A 62 -17.74 6.62 -2.49
CA CYS A 62 -18.44 6.22 -3.71
C CYS A 62 -19.44 7.30 -4.14
N GLU A 63 -20.26 7.81 -3.22
CA GLU A 63 -21.19 8.92 -3.48
C GLU A 63 -20.45 10.14 -4.06
N PHE A 64 -19.31 10.50 -3.45
CA PHE A 64 -18.48 11.60 -3.94
C PHE A 64 -17.89 11.36 -5.34
N MET A 65 -17.76 10.13 -5.81
CA MET A 65 -17.16 9.81 -7.11
C MET A 65 -18.18 9.71 -8.26
N LEU A 66 -19.48 9.73 -7.98
CA LEU A 66 -20.54 9.60 -8.98
C LEU A 66 -20.46 10.66 -10.09
N ASP A 67 -20.16 11.91 -9.73
CA ASP A 67 -20.04 13.05 -10.66
C ASP A 67 -18.65 13.15 -11.34
N LYS A 68 -17.75 12.21 -11.03
CA LYS A 68 -16.36 12.16 -11.52
C LYS A 68 -16.11 11.01 -12.49
N VAL A 69 -17.16 10.26 -12.85
CA VAL A 69 -17.10 9.22 -13.90
C VAL A 69 -16.57 9.83 -15.21
N GLY A 70 -15.62 9.14 -15.84
CA GLY A 70 -14.95 9.57 -17.06
C GLY A 70 -13.73 10.48 -16.85
N ARG A 71 -13.46 10.96 -15.63
CA ARG A 71 -12.26 11.75 -15.33
C ARG A 71 -11.05 10.86 -15.06
N THR A 72 -9.87 11.35 -15.40
CA THR A 72 -8.59 10.70 -15.13
C THR A 72 -7.95 11.27 -13.87
N TYR A 73 -7.39 10.38 -13.06
CA TYR A 73 -6.71 10.69 -11.81
C TYR A 73 -5.39 9.92 -11.75
N ARG A 74 -4.42 10.50 -11.06
CA ARG A 74 -3.22 9.77 -10.66
C ARG A 74 -3.50 8.96 -9.41
N GLY A 75 -3.00 7.74 -9.34
CA GLY A 75 -3.13 6.90 -8.16
C GLY A 75 -1.92 6.00 -7.94
N THR A 76 -1.87 5.43 -6.75
CA THR A 76 -0.83 4.50 -6.32
C THR A 76 -1.45 3.12 -6.10
N VAL A 77 -0.81 2.06 -6.61
CA VAL A 77 -1.25 0.68 -6.41
C VAL A 77 -1.12 0.32 -4.92
N SER A 78 -2.26 0.09 -4.26
CA SER A 78 -2.34 -0.23 -2.83
C SER A 78 -2.42 -1.74 -2.56
N ALA A 79 -2.90 -2.52 -3.51
CA ALA A 79 -2.86 -3.98 -3.45
C ALA A 79 -2.86 -4.60 -4.84
N VAL A 80 -2.19 -5.74 -4.96
CA VAL A 80 -2.13 -6.54 -6.19
C VAL A 80 -2.79 -7.89 -5.90
N THR A 81 -3.71 -8.30 -6.78
CA THR A 81 -4.43 -9.57 -6.69
C THR A 81 -4.40 -10.29 -8.04
N SER A 82 -4.84 -11.55 -8.06
CA SER A 82 -4.92 -12.34 -9.29
C SER A 82 -5.94 -11.81 -10.32
N PHE A 83 -6.98 -11.10 -9.86
CA PHE A 83 -8.05 -10.59 -10.73
C PHE A 83 -7.90 -9.10 -11.06
N GLY A 84 -6.94 -8.40 -10.47
CA GLY A 84 -6.75 -6.98 -10.73
C GLY A 84 -5.86 -6.26 -9.72
N LEU A 85 -5.83 -4.93 -9.86
CA LEU A 85 -5.04 -4.01 -9.07
C LEU A 85 -5.98 -3.08 -8.31
N PHE A 86 -5.77 -2.93 -7.00
CA PHE A 86 -6.39 -1.86 -6.24
C PHE A 86 -5.51 -0.62 -6.33
N VAL A 87 -6.10 0.49 -6.76
CA VAL A 87 -5.43 1.77 -6.92
C VAL A 87 -6.09 2.78 -5.99
N THR A 88 -5.29 3.43 -5.16
CA THR A 88 -5.72 4.53 -4.31
C THR A 88 -5.41 5.84 -5.04
N LEU A 89 -6.43 6.66 -5.30
CA LEU A 89 -6.24 7.96 -5.94
C LEU A 89 -5.46 8.91 -5.04
N ASP A 90 -4.49 9.60 -5.63
CA ASP A 90 -3.71 10.63 -4.96
C ASP A 90 -4.66 11.77 -4.54
N GLU A 91 -4.39 12.38 -3.37
CA GLU A 91 -5.17 13.47 -2.74
C GLU A 91 -6.59 13.11 -2.25
N LEU A 92 -7.32 12.26 -2.99
CA LEU A 92 -8.69 11.88 -2.66
C LEU A 92 -8.74 10.67 -1.70
N TYR A 93 -7.68 9.86 -1.64
CA TYR A 93 -7.62 8.64 -0.83
C TYR A 93 -8.81 7.70 -1.07
N VAL A 94 -9.28 7.65 -2.32
CA VAL A 94 -10.36 6.78 -2.77
C VAL A 94 -9.74 5.55 -3.42
N ASP A 95 -10.20 4.38 -3.00
CA ASP A 95 -9.76 3.10 -3.54
C ASP A 95 -10.70 2.65 -4.66
N GLY A 96 -10.13 2.12 -5.75
CA GLY A 96 -10.89 1.48 -6.82
C GLY A 96 -10.13 0.34 -7.45
N LEU A 97 -10.84 -0.50 -8.18
CA LEU A 97 -10.34 -1.72 -8.78
C LEU A 97 -10.10 -1.51 -10.27
N VAL A 98 -8.87 -1.77 -10.72
CA VAL A 98 -8.56 -2.00 -12.13
C VAL A 98 -8.61 -3.50 -12.37
N HIS A 99 -9.66 -3.98 -13.04
CA HIS A 99 -9.78 -5.40 -13.37
C HIS A 99 -8.74 -5.80 -14.41
N VAL A 100 -8.26 -7.05 -14.36
CA VAL A 100 -7.23 -7.56 -15.28
C VAL A 100 -7.65 -7.45 -16.76
N SER A 101 -8.95 -7.56 -17.05
CA SER A 101 -9.48 -7.40 -18.41
C SER A 101 -9.31 -5.99 -18.97
N SER A 102 -9.18 -4.98 -18.11
CA SER A 102 -8.99 -3.58 -18.50
C SER A 102 -7.52 -3.22 -18.70
N LEU A 103 -6.58 -4.10 -18.29
CA LEU A 103 -5.14 -3.89 -18.46
C LEU A 103 -4.63 -4.27 -19.86
N GLY A 104 -5.34 -5.16 -20.56
CA GLY A 104 -5.02 -5.59 -21.91
C GLY A 104 -5.62 -6.95 -22.28
N GLN A 105 -5.37 -7.38 -23.52
CA GLN A 105 -5.81 -8.67 -24.08
C GLN A 105 -4.83 -9.83 -23.77
N GLU A 106 -3.85 -9.61 -22.90
CA GLU A 106 -2.81 -10.58 -22.59
C GLU A 106 -3.06 -11.33 -21.28
N TYR A 107 -2.37 -12.46 -21.14
CA TYR A 107 -2.41 -13.23 -19.90
C TYR A 107 -1.45 -12.64 -18.87
N PHE A 108 -2.01 -12.22 -17.74
CA PHE A 108 -1.27 -11.73 -16.59
C PHE A 108 -1.08 -12.83 -15.54
N HIS A 109 0.15 -12.99 -15.05
CA HIS A 109 0.48 -13.91 -13.97
C HIS A 109 0.71 -13.13 -12.67
N PHE A 110 0.04 -13.56 -11.60
CA PHE A 110 0.23 -13.00 -10.27
C PHE A 110 1.30 -13.78 -9.51
N ASP A 111 2.34 -13.08 -9.05
CA ASP A 111 3.35 -13.59 -8.13
C ASP A 111 3.04 -13.12 -6.70
N PRO A 112 2.59 -14.03 -5.80
CA PRO A 112 2.28 -13.69 -4.42
C PRO A 112 3.50 -13.25 -3.60
N ALA A 113 4.71 -13.70 -3.96
CA ALA A 113 5.91 -13.42 -3.18
C ALA A 113 6.41 -11.99 -3.41
N SER A 114 6.30 -11.51 -4.63
CA SER A 114 6.72 -10.16 -5.01
C SER A 114 5.56 -9.16 -5.07
N HIS A 115 4.32 -9.61 -4.86
CA HIS A 115 3.10 -8.82 -5.02
C HIS A 115 3.04 -8.10 -6.37
N THR A 116 3.34 -8.83 -7.44
CA THR A 116 3.34 -8.26 -8.79
C THR A 116 2.47 -9.03 -9.77
N LEU A 117 1.94 -8.31 -10.73
CA LEU A 117 1.18 -8.82 -11.85
C LEU A 117 2.01 -8.60 -13.13
N GLU A 118 2.45 -9.69 -13.75
CA GLU A 118 3.35 -9.67 -14.91
C GLU A 118 2.64 -10.17 -16.18
N GLY A 119 2.67 -9.36 -17.24
CA GLY A 119 2.13 -9.69 -18.56
C GLY A 119 3.10 -10.57 -19.35
N ARG A 120 2.64 -11.75 -19.79
CA ARG A 120 3.50 -12.73 -20.48
C ARG A 120 3.98 -12.26 -21.85
N GLY A 121 3.19 -11.44 -22.55
CA GLY A 121 3.46 -11.02 -23.92
C GLY A 121 4.17 -9.67 -24.00
N SER A 122 3.72 -8.70 -23.21
CA SER A 122 4.24 -7.34 -23.21
C SER A 122 5.44 -7.12 -22.28
N GLY A 123 5.63 -8.00 -21.29
CA GLY A 123 6.60 -7.80 -20.22
C GLY A 123 6.23 -6.66 -19.25
N ARG A 124 5.00 -6.13 -19.33
CA ARG A 124 4.48 -5.14 -18.38
C ARG A 124 4.40 -5.77 -16.99
N ARG A 125 4.83 -5.02 -15.99
CA ARG A 125 4.81 -5.43 -14.59
C ARG A 125 4.14 -4.35 -13.78
N TYR A 126 3.13 -4.73 -13.02
CA TYR A 126 2.47 -3.87 -12.04
C TYR A 126 2.80 -4.40 -10.65
N ALA A 127 3.42 -3.58 -9.83
CA ALA A 127 3.82 -3.91 -8.47
C ALA A 127 3.06 -3.05 -7.45
N LEU A 128 3.08 -3.52 -6.20
CA LEU A 128 2.67 -2.71 -5.07
C LEU A 128 3.45 -1.38 -5.05
N ALA A 129 2.76 -0.27 -4.77
CA ALA A 129 3.26 1.10 -4.74
C ALA A 129 3.64 1.75 -6.08
N ASP A 130 3.37 1.08 -7.21
CA ASP A 130 3.53 1.72 -8.53
C ASP A 130 2.52 2.87 -8.69
N ARG A 131 2.93 3.92 -9.41
CA ARG A 131 2.05 5.05 -9.74
C ARG A 131 1.51 4.91 -11.15
N LEU A 132 0.20 5.04 -11.28
CA LEU A 132 -0.53 4.82 -12.52
C LEU A 132 -1.56 5.94 -12.71
N ASP A 133 -1.84 6.28 -13.97
CA ASP A 133 -2.96 7.13 -14.31
C ASP A 133 -4.18 6.26 -14.64
N VAL A 134 -5.28 6.51 -13.95
CA VAL A 134 -6.51 5.71 -14.05
C VAL A 134 -7.69 6.62 -14.34
N ARG A 135 -8.62 6.14 -15.17
CA ARG A 135 -9.90 6.79 -15.43
C ARG A 135 -11.01 6.09 -14.68
N VAL A 136 -11.93 6.87 -14.12
CA VAL A 136 -13.12 6.37 -13.45
C VAL A 136 -14.08 5.81 -14.48
N LEU A 137 -14.26 4.49 -14.52
CA LEU A 137 -15.13 3.83 -15.49
C LEU A 137 -16.57 3.79 -14.98
N ARG A 138 -16.76 3.31 -13.74
CA ARG A 138 -18.08 3.13 -13.13
C ARG A 138 -17.98 3.22 -11.61
N VAL A 139 -19.05 3.67 -10.98
CA VAL A 139 -19.23 3.66 -9.52
C VAL A 139 -20.50 2.88 -9.21
N ASP A 140 -20.40 1.92 -8.30
CA ASP A 140 -21.50 1.11 -7.80
C ASP A 140 -21.72 1.40 -6.31
N LEU A 141 -22.84 2.03 -5.97
CA LEU A 141 -23.16 2.42 -4.59
C LEU A 141 -23.65 1.23 -3.75
N ASP A 142 -24.30 0.26 -4.39
CA ASP A 142 -24.85 -0.91 -3.70
C ASP A 142 -23.71 -1.82 -3.25
N GLU A 143 -22.74 -2.05 -4.13
CA GLU A 143 -21.53 -2.80 -3.82
C GLU A 143 -20.44 -1.97 -3.14
N ARG A 144 -20.59 -0.63 -3.10
CA ARG A 144 -19.57 0.34 -2.63
C ARG A 144 -18.23 0.14 -3.34
N LYS A 145 -18.29 -0.07 -4.66
CA LYS A 145 -17.13 -0.33 -5.51
C LYS A 145 -16.97 0.74 -6.57
N ILE A 146 -15.72 0.99 -6.92
CA ILE A 146 -15.35 1.92 -7.98
C ILE A 146 -14.47 1.15 -8.94
N ASP A 147 -14.91 1.08 -10.19
CA ASP A 147 -14.20 0.44 -11.27
C ASP A 147 -13.35 1.49 -11.99
N PHE A 148 -12.07 1.19 -12.12
CA PHE A 148 -11.10 1.99 -12.83
C PHE A 148 -10.63 1.27 -14.10
N GLU A 149 -10.21 2.06 -15.08
CA GLU A 149 -9.46 1.58 -16.23
C GLU A 149 -8.12 2.30 -16.30
N LEU A 150 -7.10 1.60 -16.78
CA LEU A 150 -5.77 2.18 -16.93
C LEU A 150 -5.75 3.12 -18.13
N THR A 151 -5.34 4.36 -17.95
CA THR A 151 -5.17 5.33 -19.03
C THR A 151 -3.70 5.65 -19.24
N GLY A 152 -3.19 5.37 -20.44
CA GLY A 152 -1.84 5.76 -20.84
C GLY A 152 -0.82 4.62 -20.74
N GLU A 153 0.02 4.54 -21.78
CA GLU A 153 1.01 3.49 -22.03
C GLU A 153 2.30 3.62 -21.19
N GLU A 154 2.28 4.36 -20.09
CA GLU A 154 3.47 4.67 -19.28
C GLU A 154 3.72 3.72 -18.08
N ALA A 155 3.24 2.48 -18.15
CA ALA A 155 3.69 1.41 -17.25
C ALA A 155 5.10 0.87 -17.64
N ALA A 156 5.99 1.74 -18.11
CA ALA A 156 7.30 1.39 -18.65
C ALA A 156 8.41 2.36 -18.21
N SER A 157 8.46 2.76 -16.94
CA SER A 157 9.72 3.26 -16.39
C SER A 157 9.81 3.22 -14.86
N GLY A 158 10.49 2.20 -14.33
CA GLY A 158 11.07 2.19 -12.98
C GLY A 158 10.79 0.89 -12.24
N THR A 159 11.61 -0.15 -12.32
CA THR A 159 12.92 -0.13 -11.64
C THR A 159 13.74 -1.35 -12.07
N GLY A 160 14.84 -1.10 -12.77
CA GLY A 160 15.78 -2.13 -13.19
C GLY A 160 17.08 -1.55 -13.71
N LYS A 161 17.49 -0.37 -13.22
CA LYS A 161 18.81 0.20 -13.51
C LYS A 161 19.84 -0.58 -12.69
N ARG A 162 20.09 -1.84 -13.05
CA ARG A 162 21.31 -2.54 -12.66
C ARG A 162 22.45 -1.83 -13.38
N SER A 163 23.14 -0.97 -12.64
CA SER A 163 24.49 -0.52 -12.91
C SER A 163 25.39 -1.76 -13.07
N ARG A 164 25.42 -2.36 -14.26
CA ARG A 164 26.54 -3.19 -14.68
C ARG A 164 27.73 -2.23 -14.79
N GLY A 165 28.51 -2.19 -13.72
CA GLY A 165 29.79 -1.52 -13.63
C GLY A 165 30.65 -1.91 -14.83
N ARG A 166 30.67 -1.04 -15.83
CA ARG A 166 31.60 -1.08 -16.95
C ARG A 166 32.89 -0.41 -16.46
N SER A 167 33.52 -1.02 -15.48
CA SER A 167 34.79 -0.59 -14.90
C SER A 167 35.84 -1.65 -15.20
N ASN A 168 36.22 -1.79 -16.48
CA ASN A 168 37.47 -2.49 -16.78
C ASN A 168 38.20 -2.11 -18.09
N ASP A 169 37.70 -1.17 -18.91
CA ASP A 169 38.36 -0.85 -20.19
C ASP A 169 39.26 0.41 -20.16
N GLU A 170 39.13 1.31 -19.19
CA GLU A 170 39.96 2.53 -19.15
C GLU A 170 41.30 2.37 -18.42
N ARG A 171 41.51 1.26 -17.70
CA ARG A 171 42.77 1.02 -16.96
C ARG A 171 43.85 0.33 -17.80
N GLU A 172 43.51 -0.22 -18.95
CA GLU A 172 44.48 -0.90 -19.83
C GLU A 172 45.09 0.04 -20.89
N GLN A 173 44.38 1.08 -21.33
CA GLN A 173 44.92 2.06 -22.30
C GLN A 173 45.88 3.08 -21.69
N ARG A 174 45.80 3.34 -20.37
CA ARG A 174 46.77 4.22 -19.67
C ARG A 174 48.10 3.54 -19.32
N ARG A 175 48.16 2.19 -19.27
CA ARG A 175 49.41 1.45 -19.02
C ARG A 175 50.25 1.20 -20.28
N ARG A 176 49.65 1.26 -21.48
CA ARG A 176 50.37 1.10 -22.75
C ARG A 176 51.02 2.40 -23.27
N ARG A 177 50.64 3.57 -22.72
CA ARG A 177 51.20 4.89 -23.12
C ARG A 177 52.40 5.37 -22.27
N SER A 178 52.74 4.71 -21.17
CA SER A 178 53.86 5.11 -20.29
C SER A 178 55.11 4.23 -20.40
N GLY A 179 55.24 3.41 -21.46
CA GLY A 179 56.28 2.39 -21.59
C GLY A 179 57.14 2.44 -22.87
N SER A 180 57.20 3.57 -23.59
CA SER A 180 58.08 3.70 -24.77
C SER A 180 58.68 5.10 -24.82
N GLY A 181 59.91 5.23 -24.33
CA GLY A 181 60.61 6.52 -24.34
C GLY A 181 61.87 6.59 -23.48
N ARG A 182 62.74 5.57 -23.52
CA ARG A 182 64.12 5.70 -23.01
C ARG A 182 65.07 4.77 -23.76
N GLY A 183 66.02 5.36 -24.48
CA GLY A 183 67.30 4.74 -24.81
C GLY A 183 67.64 4.62 -26.29
N ARG A 184 68.19 5.69 -26.88
CA ARG A 184 69.48 5.71 -27.62
C ARG A 184 69.58 6.92 -28.55
N ARG A 185 70.55 7.80 -28.29
CA ARG A 185 71.41 8.38 -29.33
C ARG A 185 72.72 8.87 -28.72
N ASN A 186 73.80 8.29 -29.23
CA ASN A 186 75.21 8.60 -28.98
C ASN A 186 75.54 10.07 -29.28
N ARG A 187 76.40 10.67 -28.44
CA ARG A 187 77.70 11.21 -28.84
C ARG A 187 78.60 11.32 -27.62
#